data_AF-A0A1Q7PPY5-F1
#
_entry.id   AF-A0A1Q7PPY5-F1
#
_cell.length_a   1.000
_cell.length_b   1.000
_cell.length_c   1.000
_cell.angle_alpha   90.00
_cell.angle_beta   90.00
_cell.angle_gamma   90.00
#
_symmetry.space_group_name_H-M   'P 1'
#
loop_
_entity.id
_entity.type
_entity.pdbx_description
1 polymer ?
#
loop_
_entity_poly.entity_id
_entity_poly.type
_entity_poly.pdbx_seq_one_letter_code
_entity_poly.pdbx_strand_id
1 'polypeptide(L)'
;MNANNVQNNAASSNARLLVIILAVIVALLVDTAITRTAVFFSSDLLSSWRIIVFFIISGAYVAGQYLILRYLHLKSREIRAKQNLHLDAIYKSVTVTQYALIAILLFIILQMMINFFYSTVLLVMIATLSYSLSAVLLALLSQRFFSWFRSNRNSVVLSYGLSSALLTANIVITVVFSTVILQDKPETIMPRFAIQIPITEIGSGSFKGILNQAYLASSVASFIMLWVATALLLHHHSKKLGNIRFWIIVAVPLAYFLTQFLNLFVSVLDPLVGLDPVSISIILTLAFWFSKPAGGILFGIVFWQISKSIDNKIVKDYMIISAYALVLMFVSNQAVPIVASPTYPPFGFATISFMGLSSYLLLVGIYSSTISVSQDVKLRRSIQKFALSELKLLQSLSSAEWKERAEGQVRKIIKLNQDAMVKDTGIQSSLTEENVKKYVDEVLSEIRKKGD
;
A
#
# COMPACT_ATOMS: atom_id res chain seq x y z
N MET A 1 30.36 -16.29 -10.04
CA MET A 1 28.91 -16.17 -10.32
C MET A 1 28.66 -14.79 -10.95
N ASN A 2 28.31 -14.75 -12.24
CA ASN A 2 28.27 -13.51 -13.03
C ASN A 2 27.18 -12.54 -12.54
N ALA A 3 27.56 -11.28 -12.27
CA ALA A 3 26.64 -10.21 -11.85
C ALA A 3 25.47 -9.99 -12.85
N ASN A 4 25.70 -10.28 -14.14
CA ASN A 4 24.67 -10.23 -15.19
C ASN A 4 23.59 -11.31 -15.02
N ASN A 5 23.93 -12.50 -14.51
CA ASN A 5 22.93 -13.55 -14.24
C ASN A 5 22.09 -13.24 -12.99
N VAL A 6 22.66 -12.53 -12.01
CA VAL A 6 21.91 -12.09 -10.81
C VAL A 6 20.95 -10.94 -11.17
N GLN A 7 21.39 -9.98 -11.99
CA GLN A 7 20.54 -8.85 -12.42
C GLN A 7 19.37 -9.29 -13.33
N ASN A 8 19.58 -10.24 -14.23
CA ASN A 8 18.52 -10.79 -15.11
C ASN A 8 17.50 -11.64 -14.34
N ASN A 9 17.95 -12.42 -13.35
CA ASN A 9 17.05 -13.18 -12.47
C ASN A 9 16.25 -12.28 -11.52
N ALA A 10 16.81 -11.16 -11.06
CA ALA A 10 16.09 -10.19 -10.23
C ALA A 10 15.02 -9.42 -11.02
N ALA A 11 15.29 -9.06 -12.27
CA ALA A 11 14.33 -8.37 -13.13
C ALA A 11 13.14 -9.27 -13.50
N SER A 12 13.38 -10.55 -13.82
CA SER A 12 12.33 -11.52 -14.10
C SER A 12 11.51 -11.89 -12.85
N SER A 13 12.13 -11.94 -11.67
CA SER A 13 11.46 -12.15 -10.38
C SER A 13 10.51 -11.00 -10.03
N ASN A 14 10.93 -9.75 -10.23
CA ASN A 14 10.08 -8.59 -9.99
C ASN A 14 8.84 -8.62 -10.91
N ALA A 15 9.01 -8.86 -12.22
CA ALA A 15 7.90 -8.91 -13.17
C ALA A 15 6.87 -10.01 -12.84
N ARG A 16 7.33 -11.20 -12.44
CA ARG A 16 6.45 -12.31 -12.01
C ARG A 16 5.63 -11.93 -10.77
N LEU A 17 6.22 -11.26 -9.79
CA LEU A 17 5.48 -10.77 -8.62
C LEU A 17 4.39 -9.76 -9.03
N LEU A 18 4.68 -8.88 -9.99
CA LEU A 18 3.69 -7.89 -10.45
C LEU A 18 2.44 -8.58 -11.00
N VAL A 19 2.65 -9.62 -11.82
CA VAL A 19 1.54 -10.41 -12.38
C VAL A 19 0.75 -11.08 -11.26
N ILE A 20 1.42 -11.64 -10.25
CA ILE A 20 0.75 -12.26 -9.10
C ILE A 20 -0.08 -11.23 -8.32
N ILE A 21 0.49 -10.08 -7.98
CA ILE A 21 -0.23 -9.02 -7.23
C ILE A 21 -1.42 -8.49 -8.03
N LEU A 22 -1.26 -8.29 -9.34
CA LEU A 22 -2.35 -7.83 -10.20
C LEU A 22 -3.47 -8.87 -10.28
N ALA A 23 -3.14 -10.16 -10.44
CA ALA A 23 -4.11 -11.24 -10.44
C ALA A 23 -4.87 -11.32 -9.11
N VAL A 24 -4.18 -11.17 -7.99
CA VAL A 24 -4.79 -11.09 -6.65
C VAL A 24 -5.73 -9.88 -6.58
N ILE A 25 -5.30 -8.68 -6.97
CA ILE A 25 -6.14 -7.48 -6.96
C ILE A 25 -7.43 -7.70 -7.76
N VAL A 26 -7.34 -8.28 -8.96
CA VAL A 26 -8.52 -8.59 -9.78
C VAL A 26 -9.44 -9.57 -9.05
N ALA A 27 -8.91 -10.64 -8.45
CA ALA A 27 -9.71 -11.60 -7.68
C ALA A 27 -10.42 -10.93 -6.49
N LEU A 28 -9.77 -10.02 -5.76
CA LEU A 28 -10.36 -9.30 -4.62
C LEU A 28 -11.42 -8.26 -5.06
N LEU A 29 -11.21 -7.64 -6.22
CA LEU A 29 -12.21 -6.76 -6.82
C LEU A 29 -13.48 -7.54 -7.18
N VAL A 30 -13.34 -8.72 -7.80
CA VAL A 30 -14.46 -9.61 -8.09
C VAL A 30 -15.14 -10.09 -6.80
N ASP A 31 -14.36 -10.50 -5.80
CA ASP A 31 -14.83 -10.92 -4.47
C ASP A 31 -15.78 -9.90 -3.86
N THR A 32 -15.34 -8.64 -3.80
CA THR A 32 -16.16 -7.59 -3.19
C THR A 32 -17.33 -7.17 -4.08
N ALA A 33 -17.15 -7.16 -5.41
CA ALA A 33 -18.24 -6.84 -6.34
C ALA A 33 -19.42 -7.81 -6.18
N ILE A 34 -19.16 -9.11 -6.02
CA ILE A 34 -20.20 -10.13 -5.80
C ILE A 34 -20.98 -9.85 -4.51
N THR A 35 -20.31 -9.54 -3.40
CA THR A 35 -21.00 -9.20 -2.14
C THR A 35 -21.88 -7.97 -2.30
N ARG A 36 -21.37 -6.93 -2.99
CA ARG A 36 -22.05 -5.64 -3.12
C ARG A 36 -23.30 -5.70 -3.99
N THR A 37 -23.31 -6.55 -5.01
CA THR A 37 -24.46 -6.70 -5.91
C THR A 37 -25.40 -7.84 -5.51
N ALA A 38 -25.03 -8.68 -4.54
CA ALA A 38 -25.81 -9.85 -4.12
C ALA A 38 -27.28 -9.53 -3.76
N VAL A 39 -27.54 -8.31 -3.28
CA VAL A 39 -28.88 -7.81 -2.97
C VAL A 39 -29.82 -7.86 -4.18
N PHE A 40 -29.31 -7.58 -5.37
CA PHE A 40 -30.11 -7.53 -6.61
C PHE A 40 -30.34 -8.90 -7.23
N PHE A 41 -29.67 -9.95 -6.73
CA PHE A 41 -29.73 -11.31 -7.26
C PHE A 41 -30.26 -12.29 -6.21
N SER A 42 -31.41 -11.98 -5.60
CA SER A 42 -32.00 -12.77 -4.51
C SER A 42 -32.32 -14.23 -4.89
N SER A 43 -32.64 -14.50 -6.16
CA SER A 43 -32.87 -15.85 -6.70
C SER A 43 -31.58 -16.67 -6.87
N ASP A 44 -30.42 -16.02 -7.02
CA ASP A 44 -29.11 -16.68 -7.21
C ASP A 44 -28.40 -17.00 -5.89
N LEU A 45 -28.98 -16.63 -4.74
CA LEU A 45 -28.37 -16.87 -3.43
C LEU A 45 -28.11 -18.36 -3.15
N LEU A 46 -28.91 -19.25 -3.76
CA LEU A 46 -28.80 -20.70 -3.66
C LEU A 46 -27.92 -21.35 -4.76
N SER A 47 -27.37 -20.54 -5.67
CA SER A 47 -26.74 -21.07 -6.87
C SER A 47 -25.34 -21.64 -6.61
N SER A 48 -25.10 -22.88 -7.08
CA SER A 48 -23.85 -23.61 -6.88
C SER A 48 -22.61 -22.91 -7.45
N TRP A 49 -22.76 -22.03 -8.45
CA TRP A 49 -21.65 -21.30 -9.04
C TRP A 49 -20.97 -20.37 -8.02
N ARG A 50 -21.72 -19.82 -7.06
CA ARG A 50 -21.19 -18.89 -6.05
C ARG A 50 -20.20 -19.60 -5.13
N ILE A 51 -20.48 -20.86 -4.79
CA ILE A 51 -19.58 -21.70 -3.99
C ILE A 51 -18.28 -21.95 -4.75
N ILE A 52 -18.37 -22.30 -6.05
CA ILE A 52 -17.19 -22.55 -6.90
C ILE A 52 -16.32 -21.28 -7.02
N VAL A 53 -16.94 -20.12 -7.29
CA VAL A 53 -16.21 -18.86 -7.39
C VAL A 53 -15.57 -18.47 -6.06
N PHE A 54 -16.26 -18.68 -4.94
CA PHE A 54 -15.69 -18.46 -3.61
C PHE A 54 -14.47 -19.35 -3.33
N PHE A 55 -14.49 -20.62 -3.75
CA PHE A 55 -13.32 -21.51 -3.64
C PHE A 55 -12.13 -21.01 -4.47
N ILE A 56 -12.37 -20.57 -5.71
CA ILE A 56 -11.32 -20.02 -6.58
C ILE A 56 -10.69 -18.77 -5.96
N ILE A 57 -11.52 -17.85 -5.47
CA ILE A 57 -11.06 -16.62 -4.81
C ILE A 57 -10.29 -16.94 -3.52
N SER A 58 -10.79 -17.87 -2.71
CA SER A 58 -10.11 -18.33 -1.50
C SER A 58 -8.75 -18.97 -1.82
N GLY A 59 -8.67 -19.77 -2.88
CA GLY A 59 -7.42 -20.32 -3.39
C GLY A 59 -6.44 -19.24 -3.85
N ALA A 60 -6.93 -18.23 -4.58
CA ALA A 60 -6.15 -17.08 -5.01
C ALA A 60 -5.65 -16.25 -3.80
N TYR A 61 -6.46 -16.11 -2.75
CA TYR A 61 -6.07 -15.50 -1.48
C TYR A 61 -4.92 -16.27 -0.81
N VAL A 62 -5.06 -17.58 -0.59
CA VAL A 62 -4.04 -18.42 0.06
C VAL A 62 -2.73 -18.39 -0.73
N ALA A 63 -2.79 -18.60 -2.05
CA ALA A 63 -1.63 -18.58 -2.93
C ALA A 63 -0.98 -17.19 -2.99
N GLY A 64 -1.79 -16.14 -3.17
CA GLY A 64 -1.35 -14.76 -3.27
C GLY A 64 -0.63 -14.30 -2.01
N GLN A 65 -1.22 -14.56 -0.84
CA GLN A 65 -0.64 -14.24 0.46
C GLN A 65 0.72 -14.94 0.66
N TYR A 66 0.79 -16.24 0.38
CA TYR A 66 2.04 -17.01 0.50
C TYR A 66 3.13 -16.46 -0.43
N LEU A 67 2.80 -16.21 -1.70
CA LEU A 67 3.75 -15.73 -2.71
C LEU A 67 4.26 -14.32 -2.38
N ILE A 68 3.37 -13.42 -1.94
CA ILE A 68 3.72 -12.06 -1.53
C ILE A 68 4.65 -12.08 -0.30
N LEU A 69 4.29 -12.85 0.74
CA LEU A 69 5.12 -12.97 1.94
C LEU A 69 6.49 -13.56 1.63
N ARG A 70 6.54 -14.61 0.80
CA ARG A 70 7.81 -15.23 0.37
C ARG A 70 8.69 -14.26 -0.41
N TYR A 71 8.11 -13.49 -1.33
CA TYR A 71 8.86 -12.49 -2.07
C TYR A 71 9.45 -11.44 -1.14
N LEU A 72 8.64 -10.90 -0.22
CA LEU A 72 9.12 -9.91 0.72
C LEU A 72 10.16 -10.51 1.68
N HIS A 73 10.03 -11.80 2.01
CA HIS A 73 11.02 -12.52 2.78
C HIS A 73 12.39 -12.52 2.11
N LEU A 74 12.45 -12.80 0.81
CA LEU A 74 13.70 -12.81 0.07
C LEU A 74 14.26 -11.39 -0.12
N LYS A 75 13.39 -10.43 -0.45
CA LYS A 75 13.80 -9.04 -0.77
C LYS A 75 14.32 -8.27 0.44
N SER A 76 13.66 -8.44 1.59
CA SER A 76 13.97 -7.68 2.82
C SER A 76 14.93 -8.41 3.77
N ARG A 77 15.46 -9.58 3.40
CA ARG A 77 16.28 -10.43 4.27
C ARG A 77 17.47 -9.69 4.88
N GLU A 78 18.21 -8.93 4.07
CA GLU A 78 19.40 -8.19 4.53
C GLU A 78 19.04 -7.03 5.47
N ILE A 79 17.91 -6.36 5.22
CA ILE A 79 17.41 -5.25 6.05
C ILE A 79 16.84 -5.78 7.38
N ARG A 80 16.16 -6.93 7.37
CA ARG A 80 15.55 -7.53 8.57
C ARG A 80 16.55 -8.12 9.54
N ALA A 81 17.72 -8.59 9.06
CA ALA A 81 18.78 -9.12 9.90
C ALA A 81 19.41 -8.07 10.83
N LYS A 82 19.02 -6.79 10.72
CA LYS A 82 19.51 -5.69 11.55
C LYS A 82 18.48 -5.23 12.57
N GLN A 83 18.97 -4.83 13.74
CA GLN A 83 18.18 -4.67 14.96
C GLN A 83 17.38 -3.36 15.05
N ASN A 84 17.68 -2.36 14.21
CA ASN A 84 17.21 -0.97 14.36
C ASN A 84 15.67 -0.77 14.25
N LEU A 85 14.90 -1.81 13.91
CA LEU A 85 13.42 -1.76 13.93
C LEU A 85 12.73 -3.04 14.39
N HIS A 86 13.48 -4.05 14.84
CA HIS A 86 12.93 -5.40 15.02
C HIS A 86 12.06 -5.84 13.81
N LEU A 87 12.46 -5.48 12.57
CA LEU A 87 11.69 -5.80 11.36
C LEU A 87 11.47 -7.31 11.21
N ASP A 88 12.37 -8.11 11.77
CA ASP A 88 12.20 -9.56 11.87
C ASP A 88 11.03 -9.97 12.79
N ALA A 89 10.89 -9.31 13.95
CA ALA A 89 9.74 -9.51 14.83
C ALA A 89 8.43 -9.06 14.15
N ILE A 90 8.45 -7.92 13.44
CA ILE A 90 7.31 -7.46 12.65
C ILE A 90 6.96 -8.48 11.56
N TYR A 91 7.95 -8.96 10.80
CA TYR A 91 7.75 -9.98 9.78
C TYR A 91 7.15 -11.27 10.37
N LYS A 92 7.69 -11.74 11.50
CA LYS A 92 7.19 -12.93 12.18
C LYS A 92 5.76 -12.75 12.67
N SER A 93 5.45 -11.60 13.28
CA SER A 93 4.09 -11.25 13.72
C SER A 93 3.11 -11.24 12.55
N VAL A 94 3.44 -10.53 11.46
CA VAL A 94 2.62 -10.51 10.24
C VAL A 94 2.43 -11.92 9.71
N THR A 95 3.50 -12.71 9.59
CA THR A 95 3.44 -14.09 9.08
C THR A 95 2.50 -14.96 9.93
N VAL A 96 2.60 -14.90 11.26
CA VAL A 96 1.72 -15.64 12.17
C VAL A 96 0.25 -15.22 12.01
N THR A 97 -0.04 -13.92 12.02
CA THR A 97 -1.41 -13.41 11.82
C THR A 97 -1.97 -13.84 10.48
N GLN A 98 -1.16 -13.78 9.42
CA GLN A 98 -1.55 -14.13 8.07
C GLN A 98 -1.86 -15.63 7.95
N TYR A 99 -1.06 -16.52 8.56
CA TYR A 99 -1.41 -17.95 8.62
C TYR A 99 -2.63 -18.24 9.50
N ALA A 100 -2.85 -17.49 10.57
CA ALA A 100 -4.06 -17.59 11.38
C ALA A 100 -5.32 -17.22 10.57
N LEU A 101 -5.26 -16.15 9.76
CA LEU A 101 -6.35 -15.77 8.86
C LEU A 101 -6.65 -16.86 7.81
N ILE A 102 -5.62 -17.50 7.25
CA ILE A 102 -5.80 -18.68 6.38
C ILE A 102 -6.52 -19.80 7.11
N ALA A 103 -6.07 -20.14 8.32
CA ALA A 103 -6.68 -21.21 9.11
C ALA A 103 -8.16 -20.94 9.41
N ILE A 104 -8.51 -19.70 9.77
CA ILE A 104 -9.90 -19.31 10.01
C ILE A 104 -10.72 -19.40 8.72
N LEU A 105 -10.21 -18.92 7.58
CA LEU A 105 -10.91 -19.00 6.30
C LEU A 105 -11.14 -20.46 5.85
N LEU A 106 -10.13 -21.33 6.00
CA LEU A 106 -10.26 -22.77 5.73
C LEU A 106 -11.27 -23.43 6.67
N PHE A 107 -11.32 -23.00 7.93
CA PHE A 107 -12.31 -23.50 8.87
C PHE A 107 -13.74 -23.07 8.52
N ILE A 108 -13.93 -21.82 8.05
CA ILE A 108 -15.22 -21.37 7.49
C ILE A 108 -15.63 -22.25 6.30
N ILE A 109 -14.69 -22.49 5.38
CA ILE A 109 -14.92 -23.37 4.23
C ILE A 109 -15.37 -24.76 4.67
N LEU A 110 -14.70 -25.33 5.68
CA LEU A 110 -15.05 -26.63 6.25
C LEU A 110 -16.46 -26.62 6.87
N GLN A 111 -16.82 -25.56 7.62
CA GLN A 111 -18.16 -25.40 8.18
C GLN A 111 -19.23 -25.36 7.08
N MET A 112 -18.98 -24.63 5.99
CA MET A 112 -19.91 -24.56 4.87
C MET A 112 -20.10 -25.92 4.19
N MET A 113 -19.02 -26.68 4.00
CA MET A 113 -19.07 -27.98 3.32
C MET A 113 -19.77 -29.07 4.15
N ILE A 114 -19.53 -29.10 5.46
CA ILE A 114 -20.06 -30.15 6.35
C ILE A 114 -21.44 -29.78 6.87
N ASN A 115 -21.59 -28.54 7.34
CA ASN A 115 -22.75 -28.11 8.13
C ASN A 115 -23.71 -27.19 7.37
N PHE A 116 -23.37 -26.75 6.15
CA PHE A 116 -24.16 -25.80 5.34
C PHE A 116 -24.45 -24.46 6.04
N PHE A 117 -23.61 -24.08 7.01
CA PHE A 117 -23.62 -22.77 7.66
C PHE A 117 -22.19 -22.34 7.98
N TYR A 118 -21.99 -21.07 8.32
CA TYR A 118 -20.74 -20.62 8.94
C TYR A 118 -21.04 -19.71 10.13
N SER A 119 -20.12 -19.67 11.11
CA SER A 119 -20.28 -18.84 12.30
C SER A 119 -19.85 -17.39 12.07
N THR A 120 -20.68 -16.46 12.52
CA THR A 120 -20.40 -15.01 12.49
C THR A 120 -19.19 -14.64 13.36
N VAL A 121 -18.89 -15.43 14.41
CA VAL A 121 -17.70 -15.21 15.26
C VAL A 121 -16.41 -15.35 14.45
N LEU A 122 -16.35 -16.28 13.49
CA LEU A 122 -15.19 -16.44 12.60
C LEU A 122 -14.99 -15.20 11.73
N LEU A 123 -16.07 -14.58 11.27
CA LEU A 123 -16.03 -13.33 10.52
C LEU A 123 -15.50 -12.17 11.38
N VAL A 124 -15.96 -12.08 12.63
CA VAL A 124 -15.46 -11.09 13.61
C VAL A 124 -13.95 -11.27 13.81
N MET A 125 -13.47 -12.50 13.97
CA MET A 125 -12.05 -12.78 14.13
C MET A 125 -11.24 -12.37 12.91
N ILE A 126 -11.70 -12.64 11.68
CA ILE A 126 -11.03 -12.20 10.45
C ILE A 126 -10.90 -10.67 10.40
N ALA A 127 -12.02 -9.97 10.59
CA ALA A 127 -12.05 -8.51 10.51
C ALA A 127 -11.14 -7.87 11.57
N THR A 128 -11.28 -8.31 12.81
CA THR A 128 -10.51 -7.77 13.94
C THR A 128 -9.01 -8.07 13.82
N LEU A 129 -8.59 -9.30 13.53
CA LEU A 129 -7.17 -9.66 13.39
C LEU A 129 -6.51 -8.90 12.24
N SER A 130 -7.16 -8.82 11.08
CA SER A 130 -6.59 -8.17 9.90
C SER A 130 -6.46 -6.65 10.08
N TYR A 131 -7.52 -5.99 10.56
CA TYR A 131 -7.51 -4.54 10.73
C TYR A 131 -6.70 -4.10 11.95
N SER A 132 -6.64 -4.89 13.03
CA SER A 132 -5.77 -4.57 14.17
C SER A 132 -4.29 -4.63 13.78
N LEU A 133 -3.90 -5.66 13.00
CA LEU A 133 -2.54 -5.73 12.45
C LEU A 133 -2.23 -4.50 11.58
N SER A 134 -3.16 -4.12 10.70
CA SER A 134 -3.04 -2.94 9.86
C SER A 134 -2.88 -1.64 10.68
N ALA A 135 -3.69 -1.46 11.72
CA ALA A 135 -3.62 -0.29 12.61
C ALA A 135 -2.23 -0.16 13.26
N VAL A 136 -1.69 -1.27 13.80
CA VAL A 136 -0.34 -1.28 14.41
C VAL A 136 0.72 -0.90 13.38
N LEU A 137 0.67 -1.46 12.17
CA LEU A 137 1.67 -1.20 11.13
C LEU A 137 1.62 0.24 10.60
N LEU A 138 0.42 0.81 10.41
CA LEU A 138 0.26 2.20 9.98
C LEU A 138 0.57 3.19 11.11
N ALA A 139 0.34 2.83 12.37
CA ALA A 139 0.79 3.62 13.51
C ALA A 139 2.33 3.69 13.56
N LEU A 140 3.01 2.56 13.37
CA LEU A 140 4.47 2.50 13.27
C LEU A 140 4.99 3.34 12.08
N LEU A 141 4.32 3.27 10.93
CA LEU A 141 4.66 4.08 9.76
C LEU A 141 4.50 5.59 10.04
N SER A 142 3.38 5.98 10.66
CA SER A 142 3.11 7.37 11.04
C SER A 142 4.15 7.90 12.02
N GLN A 143 4.50 7.13 13.05
CA GLN A 143 5.56 7.47 14.00
C GLN A 143 6.90 7.74 13.29
N ARG A 144 7.22 6.94 12.26
CA ARG A 144 8.46 7.12 11.48
C ARG A 144 8.45 8.39 10.66
N PHE A 145 7.35 8.70 9.98
CA PHE A 145 7.21 9.97 9.28
C PHE A 145 7.38 11.17 10.22
N PHE A 146 6.76 11.15 11.40
CA PHE A 146 6.94 12.23 12.39
C PHE A 146 8.37 12.34 12.91
N SER A 147 9.05 11.20 13.13
CA SER A 147 10.47 11.18 13.51
C SER A 147 11.35 11.79 12.41
N TRP A 148 11.12 11.44 11.14
CA TRP A 148 11.85 12.02 10.01
C TRP A 148 11.54 13.51 9.81
N PHE A 149 10.31 13.94 10.04
CA PHE A 149 9.94 15.35 10.00
C PHE A 149 10.68 16.17 11.06
N ARG A 150 10.88 15.62 12.27
CA ARG A 150 11.67 16.28 13.32
C ARG A 150 13.10 16.56 12.86
N SER A 151 13.68 15.69 12.03
CA SER A 151 15.06 15.84 11.54
C SER A 151 15.19 16.73 10.29
N ASN A 152 14.26 16.65 9.33
CA ASN A 152 14.42 17.28 8.00
C ASN A 152 13.32 18.31 7.65
N ARG A 153 12.39 18.62 8.59
CA ARG A 153 11.32 19.64 8.47
C ARG A 153 10.68 19.74 7.08
N ASN A 154 10.43 18.60 6.45
CA ASN A 154 9.89 18.53 5.08
C ASN A 154 8.37 18.36 5.10
N SER A 155 7.64 19.28 4.45
CA SER A 155 6.16 19.26 4.40
C SER A 155 5.59 17.99 3.75
N VAL A 156 6.28 17.40 2.78
CA VAL A 156 5.85 16.12 2.16
C VAL A 156 5.85 15.01 3.21
N VAL A 157 6.93 14.90 3.99
CA VAL A 157 7.07 13.91 5.06
C VAL A 157 6.01 14.11 6.14
N LEU A 158 5.71 15.37 6.50
CA LEU A 158 4.64 15.70 7.44
C LEU A 158 3.26 15.26 6.92
N SER A 159 2.96 15.57 5.66
CA SER A 159 1.66 15.23 5.05
C SER A 159 1.42 13.72 4.99
N TYR A 160 2.44 12.92 4.65
CA TYR A 160 2.35 11.45 4.72
C TYR A 160 2.23 10.94 6.15
N GLY A 161 2.91 11.56 7.11
CA GLY A 161 2.77 11.20 8.54
C GLY A 161 1.36 11.42 9.06
N LEU A 162 0.76 12.57 8.71
CA LEU A 162 -0.61 12.91 9.06
C LEU A 162 -1.63 12.02 8.34
N SER A 163 -1.42 11.74 7.05
CA SER A 163 -2.25 10.80 6.30
C SER A 163 -2.23 9.39 6.93
N SER A 164 -1.05 8.87 7.27
CA SER A 164 -0.91 7.57 7.94
C SER A 164 -1.56 7.56 9.33
N ALA A 165 -1.52 8.67 10.07
CA ALA A 165 -2.20 8.80 11.36
C ALA A 165 -3.73 8.78 11.19
N LEU A 166 -4.26 9.52 10.22
CA LEU A 166 -5.70 9.54 9.93
C LEU A 166 -6.20 8.20 9.40
N LEU A 167 -5.41 7.51 8.57
CA LEU A 167 -5.71 6.13 8.15
C LEU A 167 -5.76 5.18 9.35
N THR A 168 -4.80 5.30 10.28
CA THR A 168 -4.80 4.52 11.52
C THR A 168 -6.08 4.77 12.34
N ALA A 169 -6.45 6.04 12.53
CA ALA A 169 -7.69 6.39 13.22
C ALA A 169 -8.94 5.82 12.52
N ASN A 170 -9.00 5.91 11.19
CA ASN A 170 -10.09 5.32 10.40
C ASN A 170 -10.17 3.79 10.58
N ILE A 171 -9.04 3.10 10.59
CA ILE A 171 -8.97 1.65 10.77
C ILE A 171 -9.42 1.26 12.17
N VAL A 172 -9.01 1.99 13.21
CA VAL A 172 -9.46 1.75 14.59
C VAL A 172 -10.98 1.92 14.71
N ILE A 173 -11.54 2.99 14.13
CA ILE A 173 -13.00 3.19 14.07
C ILE A 173 -13.66 2.05 13.30
N THR A 174 -13.06 1.60 12.20
CA THR A 174 -13.57 0.50 11.38
C THR A 174 -13.62 -0.82 12.15
N VAL A 175 -12.60 -1.13 12.94
CA VAL A 175 -12.60 -2.32 13.81
C VAL A 175 -13.80 -2.28 14.74
N VAL A 176 -13.94 -1.21 15.52
CA VAL A 176 -15.03 -1.05 16.49
C VAL A 176 -16.40 -1.08 15.80
N PHE A 177 -16.54 -0.42 14.65
CA PHE A 177 -17.82 -0.37 13.96
C PHE A 177 -18.18 -1.74 13.35
N SER A 178 -17.21 -2.43 12.74
CA SER A 178 -17.43 -3.76 12.17
C SER A 178 -17.81 -4.80 13.24
N THR A 179 -17.21 -4.73 14.43
CA THR A 179 -17.57 -5.66 15.52
C THR A 179 -18.99 -5.42 16.01
N VAL A 180 -19.39 -4.15 16.18
CA VAL A 180 -20.75 -3.78 16.58
C VAL A 180 -21.79 -4.27 15.56
N ILE A 181 -21.52 -4.08 14.26
CA ILE A 181 -22.44 -4.53 13.20
C ILE A 181 -22.57 -6.06 13.18
N LEU A 182 -21.46 -6.80 13.32
CA LEU A 182 -21.49 -8.27 13.32
C LEU A 182 -22.19 -8.84 14.55
N GLN A 183 -22.12 -8.17 15.70
CA GLN A 183 -22.82 -8.60 16.92
C GLN A 183 -24.34 -8.52 16.80
N ASP A 184 -24.87 -7.67 15.91
CA ASP A 184 -26.30 -7.62 15.62
C ASP A 184 -26.77 -8.73 14.65
N LYS A 185 -25.82 -9.47 14.05
CA LYS A 185 -26.15 -10.54 13.11
C LYS A 185 -26.37 -11.84 13.89
N PRO A 186 -27.17 -12.77 13.33
CA PRO A 186 -27.33 -14.11 13.89
C PRO A 186 -25.97 -14.80 14.08
N GLU A 187 -25.89 -15.70 15.06
CA GLU A 187 -24.65 -16.43 15.38
C GLU A 187 -24.16 -17.31 14.22
N THR A 188 -25.08 -17.77 13.38
CA THR A 188 -24.80 -18.58 12.19
C THR A 188 -25.50 -18.00 10.96
N ILE A 189 -24.80 -18.05 9.82
CA ILE A 189 -25.34 -17.62 8.52
C ILE A 189 -25.46 -18.84 7.62
N MET A 190 -26.65 -18.98 7.02
CA MET A 190 -27.05 -20.09 6.16
C MET A 190 -27.40 -19.58 4.75
N PRO A 191 -27.45 -20.44 3.70
CA PRO A 191 -27.76 -20.03 2.33
C PRO A 191 -29.06 -19.22 2.16
N ARG A 192 -30.05 -19.42 3.03
CA ARG A 192 -31.37 -18.75 2.99
C ARG A 192 -31.42 -17.44 3.77
N PHE A 193 -30.35 -17.07 4.47
CA PHE A 193 -30.31 -15.86 5.29
C PHE A 193 -29.96 -14.64 4.44
N ALA A 194 -30.96 -13.87 4.04
CA ALA A 194 -30.80 -12.55 3.44
C ALA A 194 -31.12 -11.47 4.49
N ILE A 195 -30.19 -11.17 5.41
CA ILE A 195 -30.34 -9.98 6.27
C ILE A 195 -29.66 -8.80 5.59
N GLN A 196 -30.48 -7.92 5.01
CA GLN A 196 -30.13 -6.52 4.86
C GLN A 196 -30.58 -5.79 6.12
N ILE A 197 -29.61 -5.23 6.86
CA ILE A 197 -29.93 -4.01 7.60
C ILE A 197 -29.52 -2.92 6.63
N PRO A 198 -30.45 -2.24 5.96
CA PRO A 198 -30.07 -1.07 5.19
C PRO A 198 -29.42 -0.09 6.19
N ILE A 199 -28.20 0.37 5.86
CA ILE A 199 -27.39 1.29 6.70
C ILE A 199 -28.17 2.58 7.02
N THR A 200 -29.29 2.82 6.33
CA THR A 200 -30.24 3.91 6.51
C THR A 200 -31.18 3.76 7.72
N GLU A 201 -31.35 2.57 8.31
CA GLU A 201 -32.13 2.39 9.56
C GLU A 201 -31.30 2.61 10.84
N ILE A 202 -30.08 3.14 10.71
CA ILE A 202 -29.30 3.54 11.86
C ILE A 202 -29.83 4.91 12.34
N GLY A 203 -30.74 4.88 13.31
CA GLY A 203 -31.34 6.10 13.88
C GLY A 203 -30.28 7.15 14.21
N SER A 204 -30.49 8.37 13.72
CA SER A 204 -29.65 9.53 13.99
C SER A 204 -29.62 9.79 15.50
N GLY A 205 -28.45 9.59 16.13
CA GLY A 205 -28.27 9.70 17.59
C GLY A 205 -27.98 8.38 18.32
N SER A 206 -28.16 7.23 17.67
CA SER A 206 -27.71 5.94 18.21
C SER A 206 -26.18 5.83 18.20
N PHE A 207 -25.61 4.98 19.08
CA PHE A 207 -24.17 4.71 19.11
C PHE A 207 -23.63 4.25 17.73
N LYS A 208 -24.40 3.41 17.02
CA LYS A 208 -24.10 2.98 15.64
C LYS A 208 -24.12 4.13 14.64
N GLY A 209 -25.02 5.10 14.82
CA GLY A 209 -25.11 6.30 13.98
C GLY A 209 -23.89 7.18 14.14
N ILE A 210 -23.45 7.40 15.38
CA ILE A 210 -22.22 8.13 15.70
C ILE A 210 -21.01 7.42 15.10
N LEU A 211 -20.91 6.10 15.24
CA LEU A 211 -19.83 5.31 14.64
C LEU A 211 -19.83 5.39 13.11
N ASN A 212 -21.00 5.35 12.47
CA ASN A 212 -21.11 5.49 11.02
C ASN A 212 -20.62 6.88 10.55
N GLN A 213 -21.03 7.95 11.23
CA GLN A 213 -20.57 9.30 10.92
C GLN A 213 -19.06 9.44 11.14
N ALA A 214 -18.53 8.92 12.25
CA ALA A 214 -17.10 8.92 12.53
C ALA A 214 -16.31 8.11 11.48
N TYR A 215 -16.84 6.96 11.04
CA TYR A 215 -16.26 6.15 9.98
C TYR A 215 -16.21 6.92 8.65
N LEU A 216 -17.31 7.54 8.24
CA LEU A 216 -17.38 8.32 7.01
C LEU A 216 -16.43 9.53 7.08
N ALA A 217 -16.51 10.33 8.14
CA ALA A 217 -15.67 11.52 8.32
C ALA A 217 -14.17 11.16 8.33
N SER A 218 -13.77 10.13 9.07
CA SER A 218 -12.37 9.68 9.12
C SER A 218 -11.90 9.06 7.79
N SER A 219 -12.78 8.35 7.07
CA SER A 219 -12.47 7.80 5.74
C SER A 219 -12.24 8.92 4.73
N VAL A 220 -13.00 10.01 4.83
CA VAL A 220 -12.85 11.18 3.96
C VAL A 220 -11.61 11.97 4.30
N ALA A 221 -11.39 12.27 5.59
CA ALA A 221 -10.22 12.99 6.05
C ALA A 221 -8.92 12.26 5.69
N SER A 222 -8.87 10.94 5.89
CA SER A 222 -7.69 10.13 5.56
C SER A 222 -7.41 10.06 4.06
N PHE A 223 -8.46 9.93 3.23
CA PHE A 223 -8.33 9.98 1.77
C PHE A 223 -7.83 11.34 1.28
N ILE A 224 -8.45 12.43 1.72
CA ILE A 224 -8.06 13.79 1.32
C ILE A 224 -6.63 14.07 1.76
N MET A 225 -6.22 13.69 2.97
CA MET A 225 -4.83 13.91 3.38
C MET A 225 -3.82 13.06 2.60
N LEU A 226 -4.17 11.83 2.21
CA LEU A 226 -3.32 11.05 1.32
C LEU A 226 -3.22 11.68 -0.08
N TRP A 227 -4.33 12.22 -0.57
CA TRP A 227 -4.39 12.97 -1.82
C TRP A 227 -3.50 14.23 -1.76
N VAL A 228 -3.60 15.02 -0.69
CA VAL A 228 -2.71 16.18 -0.48
C VAL A 228 -1.24 15.75 -0.44
N ALA A 229 -0.92 14.68 0.31
CA ALA A 229 0.44 14.18 0.42
C ALA A 229 1.02 13.72 -0.93
N THR A 230 0.23 13.00 -1.72
CA THR A 230 0.63 12.53 -3.06
C THR A 230 0.74 13.68 -4.06
N ALA A 231 -0.15 14.67 -4.00
CA ALA A 231 -0.06 15.87 -4.82
C ALA A 231 1.21 16.69 -4.51
N LEU A 232 1.55 16.87 -3.23
CA LEU A 232 2.79 17.55 -2.82
C LEU A 232 4.05 16.81 -3.28
N LEU A 233 4.07 15.47 -3.16
CA LEU A 233 5.18 14.65 -3.63
C LEU A 233 5.37 14.75 -5.15
N LEU A 234 4.26 14.71 -5.90
CA LEU A 234 4.28 14.81 -7.35
C LEU A 234 4.65 16.24 -7.81
N HIS A 235 4.25 17.26 -7.05
CA HIS A 235 4.59 18.66 -7.36
C HIS A 235 6.11 18.87 -7.41
N HIS A 236 6.87 18.23 -6.52
CA HIS A 236 8.33 18.28 -6.55
C HIS A 236 8.93 17.64 -7.82
N HIS A 237 8.22 16.70 -8.44
CA HIS A 237 8.59 16.03 -9.67
C HIS A 237 7.90 16.61 -10.92
N SER A 238 7.11 17.69 -10.77
CA SER A 238 6.26 18.28 -11.83
C SER A 238 7.05 18.80 -13.03
N LYS A 239 8.26 19.33 -12.80
CA LYS A 239 9.15 19.83 -13.87
C LYS A 239 9.53 18.75 -14.88
N LYS A 240 9.62 17.49 -14.45
CA LYS A 240 9.89 16.35 -15.35
C LYS A 240 8.61 15.75 -15.96
N LEU A 241 7.44 16.01 -15.37
CA LEU A 241 6.16 15.41 -15.75
C LEU A 241 5.38 16.20 -16.80
N GLY A 242 5.51 17.53 -16.78
CA GLY A 242 4.68 18.47 -17.53
C GLY A 242 3.42 18.88 -16.77
N ASN A 243 3.07 20.18 -16.84
CA ASN A 243 2.02 20.80 -16.02
C ASN A 243 0.62 20.19 -16.26
N ILE A 244 0.25 19.91 -17.51
CA ILE A 244 -1.06 19.33 -17.85
C ILE A 244 -1.20 17.91 -17.30
N ARG A 245 -0.17 17.07 -17.48
CA ARG A 245 -0.16 15.69 -16.97
C ARG A 245 -0.26 15.67 -15.44
N PHE A 246 0.40 16.62 -14.76
CA PHE A 246 0.30 16.79 -13.32
C PHE A 246 -1.15 17.04 -12.87
N TRP A 247 -1.84 18.02 -13.45
CA TRP A 247 -3.21 18.35 -13.06
C TRP A 247 -4.20 17.22 -13.35
N ILE A 248 -4.05 16.50 -14.46
CA ILE A 248 -4.90 15.33 -14.76
C ILE A 248 -4.71 14.24 -13.70
N ILE A 249 -3.45 13.89 -13.38
CA ILE A 249 -3.16 12.83 -12.39
C ILE A 249 -3.68 13.20 -11.00
N VAL A 250 -3.64 14.48 -10.63
CA VAL A 250 -4.14 14.97 -9.34
C VAL A 250 -5.66 15.08 -9.31
N ALA A 251 -6.31 15.51 -10.40
CA ALA A 251 -7.75 15.72 -10.45
C ALA A 251 -8.56 14.42 -10.52
N VAL A 252 -8.10 13.42 -11.28
CA VAL A 252 -8.83 12.15 -11.51
C VAL A 252 -9.18 11.41 -10.20
N PRO A 253 -8.25 11.20 -9.23
CA PRO A 253 -8.58 10.52 -7.97
C PRO A 253 -9.62 11.28 -7.17
N LEU A 254 -9.52 12.62 -7.14
CA LEU A 254 -10.44 13.46 -6.38
C LEU A 254 -11.83 13.45 -7.00
N ALA A 255 -11.92 13.65 -8.32
CA ALA A 255 -13.17 13.61 -9.07
C ALA A 255 -13.87 12.26 -8.90
N TYR A 256 -13.11 11.17 -8.97
CA TYR A 256 -13.66 9.83 -8.80
C TYR A 256 -14.07 9.55 -7.35
N PHE A 257 -13.29 9.99 -6.36
CA PHE A 257 -13.67 9.90 -4.95
C PHE A 257 -14.97 10.67 -4.66
N LEU A 258 -15.22 11.81 -5.32
CA LEU A 258 -16.45 12.57 -5.17
C LEU A 258 -17.69 11.80 -5.64
N THR A 259 -17.54 10.81 -6.53
CA THR A 259 -18.69 10.00 -6.99
C THR A 259 -19.37 9.24 -5.87
N GLN A 260 -18.67 8.89 -4.77
CA GLN A 260 -19.28 8.20 -3.64
C GLN A 260 -20.35 9.05 -2.91
N PHE A 261 -20.29 10.38 -3.07
CA PHE A 261 -21.25 11.31 -2.47
C PHE A 261 -22.43 11.60 -3.42
N LEU A 262 -22.49 10.98 -4.60
CA LEU A 262 -23.64 11.12 -5.49
C LEU A 262 -24.94 10.64 -4.84
N ASN A 263 -24.87 9.77 -3.83
CA ASN A 263 -26.02 9.41 -3.00
C ASN A 263 -26.62 10.60 -2.20
N LEU A 264 -25.88 11.71 -2.01
CA LEU A 264 -26.45 12.94 -1.46
C LEU A 264 -27.35 13.67 -2.48
N PHE A 265 -27.27 13.27 -3.75
CA PHE A 265 -28.04 13.80 -4.87
C PHE A 265 -29.03 12.77 -5.43
N VAL A 266 -29.48 11.81 -4.59
CA VAL A 266 -30.46 10.77 -4.99
C VAL A 266 -31.68 11.37 -5.68
N SER A 267 -32.18 12.50 -5.22
CA SER A 267 -33.32 13.22 -5.85
C SER A 267 -33.08 13.61 -7.31
N VAL A 268 -31.82 13.82 -7.72
CA VAL A 268 -31.44 14.10 -9.11
C VAL A 268 -31.31 12.82 -9.93
N LEU A 269 -30.96 11.70 -9.28
CA LEU A 269 -30.80 10.38 -9.90
C LEU A 269 -32.09 9.56 -9.93
N ASP A 270 -33.11 9.93 -9.17
CA ASP A 270 -34.41 9.24 -9.10
C ASP A 270 -35.06 9.03 -10.49
N PRO A 271 -35.09 10.03 -11.42
CA PRO A 271 -35.63 9.81 -12.76
C PRO A 271 -34.85 8.77 -13.57
N LEU A 272 -33.53 8.68 -13.35
CA LEU A 272 -32.70 7.64 -13.96
C LEU A 272 -33.06 6.28 -13.38
N VAL A 273 -33.08 6.13 -12.05
CA VAL A 273 -33.44 4.86 -11.38
C VAL A 273 -34.83 4.38 -11.78
N GLY A 274 -35.78 5.28 -12.05
CA GLY A 274 -37.12 4.94 -12.51
C GLY A 274 -37.21 4.25 -13.88
N LEU A 275 -36.17 4.33 -14.73
CA LEU A 275 -36.16 3.70 -16.06
C LEU A 275 -35.96 2.18 -15.98
N ASP A 276 -34.96 1.73 -15.22
CA ASP A 276 -34.69 0.33 -14.92
C ASP A 276 -34.08 0.24 -13.52
N PRO A 277 -34.92 0.06 -12.47
CA PRO A 277 -34.49 0.15 -11.09
C PRO A 277 -33.38 -0.84 -10.72
N VAL A 278 -33.38 -2.05 -11.30
CA VAL A 278 -32.41 -3.09 -10.94
C VAL A 278 -31.07 -2.82 -11.61
N SER A 279 -31.04 -2.66 -12.93
CA SER A 279 -29.78 -2.48 -13.67
C SER A 279 -29.07 -1.19 -13.25
N ILE A 280 -29.83 -0.11 -13.06
CA ILE A 280 -29.26 1.18 -12.68
C ILE A 280 -28.75 1.14 -11.25
N SER A 281 -29.46 0.48 -10.33
CA SER A 281 -28.97 0.30 -8.95
C SER A 281 -27.69 -0.55 -8.91
N ILE A 282 -27.56 -1.58 -9.76
CA ILE A 282 -26.32 -2.36 -9.90
C ILE A 282 -25.18 -1.47 -10.38
N ILE A 283 -25.39 -0.69 -11.45
CA ILE A 283 -24.37 0.20 -12.01
C ILE A 283 -23.91 1.23 -10.98
N LEU A 284 -24.85 1.89 -10.30
CA LEU A 284 -24.55 2.87 -9.25
C LEU A 284 -23.83 2.21 -8.07
N THR A 285 -24.26 1.04 -7.64
CA THR A 285 -23.61 0.28 -6.54
C THR A 285 -22.15 -0.05 -6.87
N LEU A 286 -21.89 -0.51 -8.10
CA LEU A 286 -20.53 -0.82 -8.57
C LEU A 286 -19.69 0.45 -8.71
N ALA A 287 -20.25 1.53 -9.25
CA ALA A 287 -19.56 2.81 -9.39
C ALA A 287 -19.16 3.38 -8.02
N PHE A 288 -20.06 3.37 -7.04
CA PHE A 288 -19.76 3.86 -5.69
C PHE A 288 -18.79 2.96 -4.94
N TRP A 289 -18.90 1.64 -5.11
CA TRP A 289 -17.96 0.70 -4.49
C TRP A 289 -16.54 0.88 -5.02
N PHE A 290 -16.39 1.07 -6.34
CA PHE A 290 -15.06 1.15 -6.97
C PHE A 290 -14.33 2.47 -6.62
N SER A 291 -15.03 3.48 -6.06
CA SER A 291 -14.47 4.78 -5.61
C SER A 291 -13.17 4.66 -4.81
N LYS A 292 -13.15 3.84 -3.76
CA LYS A 292 -11.98 3.63 -2.89
C LYS A 292 -10.85 2.87 -3.60
N PRO A 293 -11.09 1.69 -4.22
CA PRO A 293 -10.07 0.98 -4.99
C PRO A 293 -9.44 1.82 -6.08
N ALA A 294 -10.22 2.58 -6.85
CA ALA A 294 -9.71 3.44 -7.91
C ALA A 294 -8.80 4.54 -7.37
N GLY A 295 -9.14 5.17 -6.24
CA GLY A 295 -8.24 6.09 -5.56
C GLY A 295 -6.91 5.43 -5.18
N GLY A 296 -6.97 4.21 -4.65
CA GLY A 296 -5.79 3.38 -4.39
C GLY A 296 -4.94 3.10 -5.63
N ILE A 297 -5.57 2.71 -6.74
CA ILE A 297 -4.93 2.49 -8.04
C ILE A 297 -4.19 3.75 -8.48
N LEU A 298 -4.83 4.91 -8.39
CA LEU A 298 -4.24 6.17 -8.82
C LEU A 298 -3.06 6.60 -7.92
N PHE A 299 -3.18 6.46 -6.61
CA PHE A 299 -2.05 6.69 -5.70
C PHE A 299 -0.90 5.71 -5.98
N GLY A 300 -1.19 4.45 -6.30
CA GLY A 300 -0.21 3.48 -6.76
C GLY A 300 0.50 3.91 -8.04
N ILE A 301 -0.25 4.41 -9.03
CA ILE A 301 0.31 4.92 -10.30
C ILE A 301 1.29 6.08 -10.04
N VAL A 302 1.00 6.97 -9.09
CA VAL A 302 1.92 8.07 -8.71
C VAL A 302 3.25 7.52 -8.21
N PHE A 303 3.24 6.56 -7.27
CA PHE A 303 4.46 5.93 -6.76
C PHE A 303 5.22 5.17 -7.86
N TRP A 304 4.50 4.48 -8.74
CA TRP A 304 5.10 3.81 -9.88
C TRP A 304 5.76 4.80 -10.86
N GLN A 305 5.13 5.94 -11.11
CA GLN A 305 5.69 6.97 -11.99
C GLN A 305 6.94 7.61 -11.37
N ILE A 306 6.95 7.86 -10.06
CA ILE A 306 8.14 8.33 -9.35
C ILE A 306 9.26 7.30 -9.45
N SER A 307 8.97 6.00 -9.30
CA SER A 307 9.96 4.94 -9.43
C SER A 307 10.67 4.92 -10.78
N LYS A 308 10.00 5.34 -11.87
CA LYS A 308 10.60 5.44 -13.20
C LYS A 308 11.62 6.57 -13.31
N SER A 309 11.55 7.57 -12.44
CA SER A 309 12.47 8.71 -12.43
C SER A 309 13.72 8.48 -11.58
N ILE A 310 13.82 7.32 -10.90
CA ILE A 310 14.91 6.97 -9.99
C ILE A 310 15.84 5.97 -10.68
N ASP A 311 17.12 6.31 -10.78
CA ASP A 311 18.14 5.46 -11.40
C ASP A 311 18.54 4.27 -10.49
N ASN A 312 18.47 4.46 -9.17
CA ASN A 312 18.80 3.41 -8.20
C ASN A 312 17.75 2.28 -8.22
N LYS A 313 18.15 1.11 -8.74
CA LYS A 313 17.29 -0.08 -8.88
C LYS A 313 16.70 -0.56 -7.55
N ILE A 314 17.42 -0.43 -6.44
CA ILE A 314 16.95 -0.85 -5.12
C ILE A 314 15.82 0.07 -4.64
N VAL A 315 16.02 1.38 -4.72
CA VAL A 315 15.00 2.38 -4.36
C VAL A 315 13.78 2.23 -5.26
N LYS A 316 14.00 2.04 -6.56
CA LYS A 316 12.94 1.80 -7.55
C LYS A 316 12.10 0.57 -7.18
N ASP A 317 12.73 -0.55 -6.84
CA ASP A 317 12.02 -1.77 -6.47
C ASP A 317 11.17 -1.57 -5.20
N TYR A 318 11.70 -0.88 -4.18
CA TYR A 318 10.93 -0.58 -2.97
C TYR A 318 9.79 0.43 -3.19
N MET A 319 9.98 1.41 -4.08
CA MET A 319 8.91 2.31 -4.51
C MET A 319 7.80 1.57 -5.27
N ILE A 320 8.17 0.60 -6.10
CA ILE A 320 7.21 -0.27 -6.78
C ILE A 320 6.43 -1.11 -5.75
N ILE A 321 7.09 -1.65 -4.71
CA ILE A 321 6.40 -2.36 -3.62
C ILE A 321 5.40 -1.44 -2.91
N SER A 322 5.79 -0.19 -2.61
CA SER A 322 4.87 0.80 -2.03
C SER A 322 3.67 1.12 -2.93
N ALA A 323 3.87 1.21 -4.24
CA ALA A 323 2.80 1.43 -5.20
C ALA A 323 1.73 0.33 -5.09
N TYR A 324 2.14 -0.94 -5.15
CA TYR A 324 1.23 -2.07 -5.01
C TYR A 324 0.60 -2.17 -3.63
N ALA A 325 1.36 -1.84 -2.59
CA ALA A 325 0.85 -1.82 -1.23
C ALA A 325 -0.32 -0.84 -1.07
N LEU A 326 -0.22 0.36 -1.67
CA LEU A 326 -1.31 1.33 -1.70
C LEU A 326 -2.53 0.79 -2.43
N VAL A 327 -2.35 0.22 -3.63
CA VAL A 327 -3.49 -0.37 -4.37
C VAL A 327 -4.18 -1.45 -3.54
N LEU A 328 -3.40 -2.41 -3.03
CA LEU A 328 -3.92 -3.54 -2.27
C LEU A 328 -4.61 -3.08 -0.97
N MET A 329 -4.06 -2.09 -0.28
CA MET A 329 -4.64 -1.54 0.95
C MET A 329 -6.02 -0.92 0.71
N PHE A 330 -6.19 -0.14 -0.36
CA PHE A 330 -7.48 0.47 -0.69
C PHE A 330 -8.50 -0.53 -1.26
N VAL A 331 -8.03 -1.57 -1.97
CA VAL A 331 -8.88 -2.70 -2.38
C VAL A 331 -9.38 -3.47 -1.16
N SER A 332 -8.52 -3.70 -0.16
CA SER A 332 -8.84 -4.43 1.06
C SER A 332 -9.64 -3.64 2.11
N ASN A 333 -9.64 -2.30 2.03
CA ASN A 333 -10.32 -1.43 2.99
C ASN A 333 -11.85 -1.34 2.77
N GLN A 334 -12.53 -2.48 2.89
CA GLN A 334 -13.96 -2.66 2.59
C GLN A 334 -14.75 -3.30 3.74
N ALA A 335 -14.21 -3.34 4.97
CA ALA A 335 -14.82 -4.10 6.07
C ALA A 335 -16.27 -3.71 6.39
N VAL A 336 -16.56 -2.42 6.65
CA VAL A 336 -17.92 -1.95 7.00
C VAL A 336 -18.98 -2.36 5.98
N PRO A 337 -18.85 -2.06 4.67
CA PRO A 337 -19.88 -2.42 3.69
C PRO A 337 -20.03 -3.95 3.50
N ILE A 338 -18.97 -4.74 3.66
CA ILE A 338 -19.03 -6.21 3.55
C ILE A 338 -19.74 -6.81 4.77
N VAL A 339 -19.40 -6.33 5.96
CA VAL A 339 -19.94 -6.78 7.24
C VAL A 339 -21.41 -6.39 7.44
N ALA A 340 -21.85 -5.26 6.87
CA ALA A 340 -23.25 -4.83 6.92
C ALA A 340 -24.20 -5.81 6.22
N SER A 341 -23.72 -6.49 5.18
CA SER A 341 -24.51 -7.42 4.36
C SER A 341 -23.69 -8.69 4.07
N PRO A 342 -23.42 -9.51 5.10
CA PRO A 342 -22.64 -10.72 4.92
C PRO A 342 -23.44 -11.71 4.07
N THR A 343 -22.82 -12.22 3.01
CA THR A 343 -23.45 -13.18 2.09
C THR A 343 -23.10 -14.60 2.45
N TYR A 344 -23.86 -15.56 1.93
CA TYR A 344 -23.43 -16.96 1.87
C TYR A 344 -23.11 -17.30 0.41
N PRO A 345 -21.88 -17.77 0.06
CA PRO A 345 -20.63 -17.78 0.84
C PRO A 345 -20.17 -16.39 1.30
N PRO A 346 -19.23 -16.29 2.28
CA PRO A 346 -18.78 -15.03 2.87
C PRO A 346 -17.77 -14.29 1.98
N PHE A 347 -18.22 -13.92 0.77
CA PHE A 347 -17.49 -13.06 -0.15
C PHE A 347 -17.08 -11.75 0.53
N GLY A 348 -15.90 -11.25 0.19
CA GLY A 348 -15.28 -10.05 0.74
C GLY A 348 -14.36 -10.33 1.93
N PHE A 349 -14.52 -11.45 2.66
CA PHE A 349 -13.66 -11.74 3.81
C PHE A 349 -12.23 -12.15 3.43
N ALA A 350 -12.04 -12.73 2.24
CA ALA A 350 -10.72 -12.90 1.65
C ALA A 350 -10.06 -11.53 1.37
N THR A 351 -10.85 -10.58 0.85
CA THR A 351 -10.40 -9.20 0.60
C THR A 351 -10.01 -8.46 1.89
N ILE A 352 -10.84 -8.53 2.94
CA ILE A 352 -10.56 -7.95 4.27
C ILE A 352 -9.27 -8.51 4.87
N SER A 353 -8.97 -9.78 4.65
CA SER A 353 -7.79 -10.45 5.22
C SER A 353 -6.44 -9.92 4.69
N PHE A 354 -6.43 -9.27 3.51
CA PHE A 354 -5.24 -8.64 2.94
C PHE A 354 -4.90 -7.26 3.54
N MET A 355 -5.75 -6.69 4.40
CA MET A 355 -5.53 -5.34 4.97
C MET A 355 -4.23 -5.26 5.80
N GLY A 356 -3.96 -6.25 6.64
CA GLY A 356 -2.71 -6.32 7.40
C GLY A 356 -1.47 -6.49 6.52
N LEU A 357 -1.53 -7.40 5.52
CA LEU A 357 -0.40 -7.67 4.62
C LEU A 357 -0.07 -6.47 3.72
N SER A 358 -1.08 -5.80 3.18
CA SER A 358 -0.89 -4.58 2.37
C SER A 358 -0.25 -3.44 3.18
N SER A 359 -0.67 -3.26 4.43
CA SER A 359 -0.06 -2.29 5.36
C SER A 359 1.40 -2.62 5.65
N TYR A 360 1.74 -3.91 5.77
CA TYR A 360 3.11 -4.36 5.95
C TYR A 360 3.98 -4.10 4.72
N LEU A 361 3.45 -4.38 3.52
CA LEU A 361 4.13 -4.03 2.26
C LEU A 361 4.38 -2.52 2.16
N LEU A 362 3.43 -1.70 2.58
CA LEU A 362 3.56 -0.24 2.55
C LEU A 362 4.68 0.21 3.48
N LEU A 363 4.67 -0.29 4.73
CA LEU A 363 5.71 -0.03 5.72
C LEU A 363 7.09 -0.40 5.20
N VAL A 364 7.27 -1.64 4.72
CA VAL A 364 8.57 -2.12 4.22
C VAL A 364 9.01 -1.35 2.98
N GLY A 365 8.12 -1.09 2.03
CA GLY A 365 8.43 -0.35 0.82
C GLY A 365 8.89 1.09 1.11
N ILE A 366 8.13 1.84 1.93
CA ILE A 366 8.46 3.23 2.27
C ILE A 366 9.71 3.29 3.15
N TYR A 367 9.81 2.42 4.16
CA TYR A 367 10.94 2.44 5.07
C TYR A 367 12.25 2.11 4.36
N SER A 368 12.26 1.05 3.54
CA SER A 368 13.47 0.59 2.86
C SER A 368 13.92 1.59 1.79
N SER A 369 12.98 2.12 1.00
CA SER A 369 13.29 3.16 0.01
C SER A 369 13.85 4.43 0.67
N THR A 370 13.29 4.88 1.80
CA THR A 370 13.75 6.06 2.51
C THR A 370 15.18 5.87 3.04
N ILE A 371 15.49 4.70 3.61
CA ILE A 371 16.86 4.40 4.03
C ILE A 371 17.81 4.43 2.84
N SER A 372 17.50 3.73 1.76
CA SER A 372 18.34 3.68 0.56
C SER A 372 18.61 5.09 0.00
N VAL A 373 17.58 5.94 -0.11
CA VAL A 373 17.74 7.33 -0.58
C VAL A 373 18.58 8.15 0.40
N SER A 374 18.35 8.01 1.71
CA SER A 374 19.10 8.77 2.72
C SER A 374 20.59 8.48 2.69
N GLN A 375 20.97 7.27 2.27
CA GLN A 375 22.36 6.85 2.13
C GLN A 375 23.01 7.44 0.90
N ASP A 376 22.32 7.39 -0.25
CA ASP A 376 22.79 8.03 -1.48
C ASP A 376 23.04 9.53 -1.23
N VAL A 377 22.15 10.19 -0.49
CA VAL A 377 22.32 11.61 -0.10
C VAL A 377 23.51 11.82 0.85
N LYS A 378 23.68 10.96 1.89
CA LYS A 378 24.82 11.06 2.80
C LYS A 378 26.14 10.89 2.06
N LEU A 379 26.22 9.92 1.15
CA LEU A 379 27.40 9.66 0.35
C LEU A 379 27.72 10.84 -0.57
N ARG A 380 26.71 11.38 -1.28
CA ARG A 380 26.87 12.58 -2.11
C ARG A 380 27.44 13.74 -1.30
N ARG A 381 26.92 13.98 -0.09
CA ARG A 381 27.42 15.04 0.80
C ARG A 381 28.87 14.78 1.23
N SER A 382 29.23 13.54 1.54
CA SER A 382 30.62 13.17 1.89
C SER A 382 31.59 13.42 0.73
N ILE A 383 31.20 13.05 -0.49
CA ILE A 383 32.00 13.29 -1.71
C ILE A 383 32.10 14.80 -1.99
N GLN A 384 31.01 15.56 -1.88
CA GLN A 384 31.01 17.02 -2.08
C GLN A 384 31.90 17.73 -1.06
N LYS A 385 31.81 17.37 0.24
CA LYS A 385 32.68 17.94 1.27
C LYS A 385 34.16 17.68 0.97
N PHE A 386 34.48 16.47 0.51
CA PHE A 386 35.83 16.11 0.11
C PHE A 386 36.31 16.88 -1.12
N ALA A 387 35.49 16.95 -2.17
CA ALA A 387 35.86 17.66 -3.39
C ALA A 387 36.06 19.17 -3.14
N LEU A 388 35.30 19.76 -2.21
CA LEU A 388 35.50 21.15 -1.76
C LEU A 388 36.77 21.34 -0.92
N SER A 389 37.15 20.36 -0.08
CA SER A 389 38.42 20.46 0.68
C SER A 389 39.64 20.33 -0.24
N GLU A 390 39.55 19.50 -1.28
CA GLU A 390 40.65 19.26 -2.20
C GLU A 390 40.79 20.35 -3.28
N LEU A 391 39.71 21.07 -3.60
CA LEU A 391 39.75 22.28 -4.44
C LEU A 391 40.71 23.35 -3.91
N LYS A 392 40.84 23.46 -2.57
CA LYS A 392 41.82 24.36 -1.95
C LYS A 392 43.26 23.91 -2.19
N LEU A 393 43.48 22.63 -2.48
CA LEU A 393 44.78 22.03 -2.82
C LEU A 393 45.04 22.02 -4.34
N LEU A 394 44.02 22.29 -5.16
CA LEU A 394 44.07 22.30 -6.63
C LEU A 394 44.80 23.50 -7.22
N GLN A 395 44.99 24.58 -6.46
CA GLN A 395 45.77 25.74 -6.91
C GLN A 395 47.26 25.42 -7.13
N SER A 396 47.75 24.24 -6.72
CA SER A 396 49.17 23.88 -6.80
C SER A 396 49.51 22.62 -7.61
N LEU A 397 48.55 21.94 -8.27
CA LEU A 397 48.81 20.63 -8.93
C LEU A 397 48.25 20.50 -10.36
N SER A 398 48.96 19.73 -11.20
CA SER A 398 48.55 19.34 -12.56
C SER A 398 47.25 18.53 -12.58
N SER A 399 46.37 18.77 -13.56
CA SER A 399 45.00 18.24 -13.61
C SER A 399 44.89 16.71 -13.76
N ALA A 400 45.94 16.04 -14.22
CA ALA A 400 45.91 14.59 -14.48
C ALA A 400 46.16 13.75 -13.20
N GLU A 401 47.19 14.08 -12.42
CA GLU A 401 47.50 13.42 -11.15
C GLU A 401 46.39 13.61 -10.12
N TRP A 402 45.73 14.76 -10.16
CA TRP A 402 44.60 15.05 -9.30
C TRP A 402 43.40 14.15 -9.59
N LYS A 403 43.07 13.90 -10.87
CA LYS A 403 41.92 13.07 -11.24
C LYS A 403 42.09 11.64 -10.71
N GLU A 404 43.28 11.08 -10.85
CA GLU A 404 43.61 9.74 -10.35
C GLU A 404 43.55 9.66 -8.82
N ARG A 405 44.10 10.66 -8.12
CA ARG A 405 44.08 10.73 -6.64
C ARG A 405 42.67 10.93 -6.09
N ALA A 406 41.86 11.78 -6.73
CA ALA A 406 40.47 12.02 -6.39
C ALA A 406 39.63 10.75 -6.60
N GLU A 407 39.79 10.05 -7.73
CA GLU A 407 39.12 8.76 -7.95
C GLU A 407 39.48 7.73 -6.86
N GLY A 408 40.75 7.63 -6.48
CA GLY A 408 41.21 6.69 -5.44
C GLY A 408 40.63 6.98 -4.05
N GLN A 409 40.60 8.25 -3.63
CA GLN A 409 40.04 8.64 -2.34
C GLN A 409 38.52 8.58 -2.32
N VAL A 410 37.84 8.97 -3.41
CA VAL A 410 36.40 8.80 -3.53
C VAL A 410 36.03 7.32 -3.50
N ARG A 411 36.78 6.42 -4.14
CA ARG A 411 36.60 4.97 -3.97
C ARG A 411 36.75 4.53 -2.52
N LYS A 412 37.69 5.10 -1.76
CA LYS A 412 37.88 4.79 -0.34
C LYS A 412 36.71 5.28 0.52
N ILE A 413 36.24 6.51 0.31
CA ILE A 413 35.05 7.07 0.98
C ILE A 413 33.81 6.25 0.64
N ILE A 414 33.67 5.84 -0.61
CA ILE A 414 32.58 4.98 -1.07
C ILE A 414 32.69 3.63 -0.38
N LYS A 415 33.83 2.93 -0.40
CA LYS A 415 34.01 1.66 0.32
C LYS A 415 33.69 1.78 1.81
N LEU A 416 34.20 2.80 2.50
CA LEU A 416 33.91 3.03 3.92
C LEU A 416 32.42 3.29 4.18
N ASN A 417 31.76 4.10 3.35
CA ASN A 417 30.33 4.35 3.47
C ASN A 417 29.50 3.14 3.05
N GLN A 418 29.95 2.33 2.08
CA GLN A 418 29.33 1.09 1.64
C GLN A 418 29.40 0.02 2.73
N ASP A 419 30.58 -0.15 3.34
CA ASP A 419 30.79 -1.07 4.45
C ASP A 419 29.98 -0.65 5.68
N ALA A 420 29.99 0.65 6.01
CA ALA A 420 29.11 1.21 7.05
C ALA A 420 27.63 1.03 6.70
N MET A 421 27.24 1.20 5.44
CA MET A 421 25.86 1.05 4.96
C MET A 421 25.36 -0.39 5.06
N VAL A 422 26.16 -1.36 4.61
CA VAL A 422 25.86 -2.80 4.77
C VAL A 422 25.81 -3.16 6.25
N LYS A 423 26.72 -2.60 7.07
CA LYS A 423 26.77 -2.85 8.51
C LYS A 423 25.59 -2.25 9.28
N ASP A 424 25.18 -1.03 8.97
CA ASP A 424 24.19 -0.27 9.74
C ASP A 424 22.75 -0.50 9.27
N THR A 425 22.56 -0.82 7.98
CA THR A 425 21.23 -0.89 7.37
C THR A 425 20.94 -2.16 6.60
N GLY A 426 21.98 -2.96 6.29
CA GLY A 426 21.82 -4.17 5.50
C GLY A 426 21.40 -3.91 4.05
N ILE A 427 21.53 -2.69 3.54
CA ILE A 427 21.28 -2.39 2.13
C ILE A 427 22.63 -2.39 1.41
N GLN A 428 22.77 -3.16 0.34
CA GLN A 428 23.93 -3.02 -0.55
C GLN A 428 23.85 -1.73 -1.35
N SER A 429 24.96 -1.02 -1.48
CA SER A 429 24.98 0.21 -2.26
C SER A 429 24.74 -0.10 -3.74
N SER A 430 23.93 0.73 -4.37
CA SER A 430 23.63 0.65 -5.81
C SER A 430 24.79 1.15 -6.69
N LEU A 431 25.87 1.64 -6.08
CA LEU A 431 27.02 2.18 -6.80
C LEU A 431 28.00 1.08 -7.19
N THR A 432 27.97 0.69 -8.47
CA THR A 432 29.02 -0.02 -9.18
C THR A 432 30.21 0.90 -9.49
N GLU A 433 31.41 0.35 -9.73
CA GLU A 433 32.60 1.17 -10.07
C GLU A 433 32.39 2.12 -11.26
N GLU A 434 31.57 1.72 -12.23
CA GLU A 434 31.20 2.55 -13.37
C GLU A 434 30.31 3.74 -12.96
N ASN A 435 29.37 3.51 -12.03
CA ASN A 435 28.60 4.57 -11.41
C ASN A 435 29.50 5.50 -10.60
N VAL A 436 30.54 4.99 -9.92
CA VAL A 436 31.50 5.80 -9.17
C VAL A 436 32.23 6.80 -10.06
N LYS A 437 32.76 6.37 -11.21
CA LYS A 437 33.42 7.26 -12.17
C LYS A 437 32.47 8.36 -12.66
N LYS A 438 31.27 7.96 -13.08
CA LYS A 438 30.23 8.90 -13.53
C LYS A 438 29.84 9.89 -12.42
N TYR A 439 29.73 9.42 -11.17
CA TYR A 439 29.38 10.24 -10.02
C TYR A 439 30.47 11.25 -9.68
N VAL A 440 31.74 10.84 -9.76
CA VAL A 440 32.89 11.73 -9.59
C VAL A 440 32.86 12.80 -10.68
N ASP A 441 32.77 12.41 -11.95
CA ASP A 441 32.72 13.36 -13.07
C ASP A 441 31.53 14.34 -12.96
N GLU A 442 30.35 13.88 -12.51
CA GLU A 442 29.17 14.73 -12.33
C GLU A 442 29.39 15.76 -11.19
N VAL A 443 29.90 15.33 -10.03
CA VAL A 443 30.24 16.22 -8.91
C VAL A 443 31.35 17.20 -9.30
N LEU A 444 32.36 16.74 -10.06
CA LEU A 444 33.44 17.60 -10.59
C LEU A 444 32.90 18.68 -11.53
N SER A 445 31.95 18.32 -12.38
CA SER A 445 31.32 19.26 -13.31
C SER A 445 30.45 20.31 -12.60
N GLU A 446 29.69 19.90 -11.57
CA GLU A 446 28.89 20.82 -10.73
C GLU A 446 29.78 21.79 -9.95
N ILE A 447 30.91 21.30 -9.46
CA ILE A 447 31.88 22.08 -8.69
C ILE A 447 32.61 23.09 -9.58
N ARG A 448 33.06 22.70 -10.79
CA ARG A 448 33.64 23.64 -11.77
C ARG A 448 32.66 24.76 -12.12
N LYS A 449 31.40 24.42 -12.37
CA LYS A 449 30.33 25.41 -12.63
C LYS A 449 30.00 26.36 -11.47
N LYS A 450 30.44 26.04 -10.25
CA LYS A 450 30.26 26.89 -9.05
C LYS A 450 31.52 27.66 -8.66
N GLY A 451 32.66 27.35 -9.28
CA GLY A 451 33.95 28.00 -9.04
C GLY A 451 34.30 29.07 -10.07
N ASP A 452 33.61 29.09 -11.21
CA ASP A 452 33.47 30.25 -12.10
C ASP A 452 32.31 31.14 -11.63
#